data_AF-A0AAV0KB85-F1
#
_entry.id   AF-A0AAV0KB85-F1
#
_cell.length_a   1.000
_cell.length_b   1.000
_cell.length_c   1.000
_cell.angle_alpha   90.00
_cell.angle_beta   90.00
_cell.angle_gamma   90.00
#
_symmetry.space_group_name_H-M   'P 1'
#
loop_
_entity.id
_entity.type
_entity.pdbx_description
1 polymer ?
#
loop_
_entity_poly.entity_id
_entity_poly.type
_entity_poly.pdbx_seq_one_letter_code
_entity_poly.pdbx_strand_id
1 'polypeptide(L)'
;MAAPFFSTQFQPYVYQSQQAAMIPFQILGGEAQVVQIMLKPQEFVIIRPGAMCFMSGSVEMVNIFMPENEVGMWHWLFGKTITSVVIRNTGSSDGFVGIAAPSLARILPIDLAMFGGEILCQPDAFLCSINDVNVNVAVDPRARNVMGSAEGFLRQKLTGQGLAFIIAGGSVVQKKLDVGEVLTVDVSCIAAVNSTGDNMVTATLTGPGIVFIQSLPFQRFSQRIARAVTSPNMRENPKFFVQIAIFFILAYVVIVSSLILTDV
;
A
#
# COMPACT_ATOMS: atom_id res chain seq x y z
N MET A 1 5.61 -26.47 -17.77
CA MET A 1 4.29 -27.13 -17.84
C MET A 1 3.48 -26.58 -16.67
N ALA A 2 2.65 -25.56 -16.92
CA ALA A 2 1.86 -24.92 -15.86
C ALA A 2 0.72 -25.87 -15.47
N ALA A 3 0.68 -26.31 -14.23
CA ALA A 3 -0.47 -27.06 -13.72
C ALA A 3 -1.72 -26.16 -13.83
N PRO A 4 -2.89 -26.72 -14.20
CA PRO A 4 -4.13 -25.96 -14.23
C PRO A 4 -4.42 -25.44 -12.81
N PHE A 5 -4.30 -24.13 -12.64
CA PHE A 5 -4.41 -23.39 -11.37
C PHE A 5 -5.73 -23.62 -10.61
N PHE A 6 -6.74 -24.21 -11.26
CA PHE A 6 -8.05 -24.54 -10.69
C PHE A 6 -8.16 -25.95 -10.07
N SER A 7 -7.08 -26.75 -10.04
CA SER A 7 -7.15 -28.17 -9.59
C SER A 7 -6.51 -28.46 -8.22
N THR A 8 -5.82 -27.49 -7.60
CA THR A 8 -5.29 -27.67 -6.25
C THR A 8 -6.40 -27.51 -5.22
N GLN A 9 -6.61 -28.53 -4.37
CA GLN A 9 -7.52 -28.42 -3.23
C GLN A 9 -7.15 -27.17 -2.41
N PHE A 10 -8.12 -26.29 -2.19
CA PHE A 10 -8.03 -25.17 -1.26
C PHE A 10 -7.68 -25.73 0.12
N GLN A 11 -6.44 -25.52 0.57
CA GLN A 11 -6.03 -25.74 1.96
C GLN A 11 -5.92 -24.36 2.62
N PRO A 12 -7.04 -23.81 3.11
CA PRO A 12 -7.05 -22.46 3.66
C PRO A 12 -6.27 -22.38 4.96
N TYR A 13 -5.59 -21.26 5.14
CA TYR A 13 -5.37 -20.76 6.48
C TYR A 13 -6.70 -20.20 6.99
N VAL A 14 -7.15 -20.70 8.13
CA VAL A 14 -8.38 -20.24 8.77
C VAL A 14 -7.97 -19.22 9.83
N TYR A 15 -8.25 -17.95 9.58
CA TYR A 15 -8.11 -16.94 10.61
C TYR A 15 -9.28 -17.04 11.58
N GLN A 16 -8.99 -17.22 12.86
CA GLN A 16 -9.99 -17.22 13.91
C GLN A 16 -9.82 -15.95 14.75
N SER A 17 -10.68 -14.96 14.49
CA SER A 17 -10.78 -13.78 15.35
C SER A 17 -11.32 -14.17 16.74
N GLN A 18 -10.94 -13.43 17.78
CA GLN A 18 -11.57 -13.52 19.11
C GLN A 18 -13.09 -13.28 19.07
N GLN A 19 -13.60 -12.66 18.00
CA GLN A 19 -15.02 -12.40 17.75
C GLN A 19 -15.75 -13.52 16.97
N ALA A 20 -15.17 -14.73 16.88
CA ALA A 20 -15.80 -15.96 16.35
C ALA A 20 -16.18 -16.00 14.85
N ALA A 21 -15.91 -14.95 14.06
CA ALA A 21 -16.01 -15.02 12.60
C ALA A 21 -14.73 -15.65 12.01
N MET A 22 -14.85 -16.89 11.50
CA MET A 22 -13.79 -17.56 10.75
C MET A 22 -13.88 -17.17 9.27
N ILE A 23 -12.86 -16.46 8.79
CA ILE A 23 -12.74 -16.06 7.39
C ILE A 23 -11.54 -16.81 6.78
N PRO A 24 -11.78 -17.81 5.92
CA PRO A 24 -10.72 -18.59 5.31
C PRO A 24 -10.03 -17.79 4.21
N PHE A 25 -8.71 -17.87 4.17
CA PHE A 25 -7.91 -17.30 3.09
C PHE A 25 -6.79 -18.25 2.65
N GLN A 26 -6.29 -18.05 1.44
CA GLN A 26 -5.13 -18.75 0.91
C GLN A 26 -4.22 -17.77 0.19
N ILE A 27 -2.92 -17.84 0.47
CA ILE A 27 -1.90 -17.09 -0.26
C ILE A 27 -1.34 -18.01 -1.34
N LEU A 28 -1.51 -17.61 -2.60
CA LEU A 28 -1.05 -18.30 -3.79
C LEU A 28 0.19 -17.61 -4.34
N GLY A 29 1.06 -18.38 -5.00
CA GLY A 29 2.26 -17.86 -5.68
C GLY A 29 3.52 -17.84 -4.82
N GLY A 30 4.67 -17.81 -5.52
CA GLY A 30 6.00 -17.73 -4.91
C GLY A 30 6.41 -16.28 -4.67
N GLU A 31 7.00 -15.66 -5.69
CA GLU A 31 7.55 -14.28 -5.62
C GLU A 31 6.55 -13.18 -6.02
N ALA A 32 5.46 -13.54 -6.70
CA ALA A 32 4.33 -12.67 -6.99
C ALA A 32 3.09 -13.35 -6.44
N GLN A 33 2.55 -12.80 -5.35
CA GLN A 33 1.53 -13.46 -4.56
C GLN A 33 0.14 -12.85 -4.75
N VAL A 34 -0.87 -13.71 -4.61
CA VAL A 34 -2.28 -13.35 -4.57
C VAL A 34 -2.88 -13.95 -3.31
N VAL A 35 -3.57 -13.14 -2.51
CA VAL A 35 -4.40 -13.66 -1.41
C VAL A 35 -5.83 -13.82 -1.90
N GLN A 36 -6.35 -15.04 -1.82
CA GLN A 36 -7.75 -15.34 -2.06
C GLN A 36 -8.48 -15.43 -0.71
N ILE A 37 -9.51 -14.61 -0.53
CA ILE A 37 -10.32 -14.54 0.69
C ILE A 37 -11.73 -15.03 0.32
N MET A 38 -12.26 -15.95 1.12
CA MET A 38 -13.65 -16.39 1.03
C MET A 38 -14.53 -15.46 1.85
N LEU A 39 -15.69 -15.09 1.30
CA LEU A 39 -16.65 -14.21 1.93
C LEU A 39 -17.99 -14.92 2.04
N LYS A 40 -18.50 -15.11 3.26
CA LYS A 40 -19.88 -15.54 3.47
C LYS A 40 -20.87 -14.43 3.09
N PRO A 41 -22.16 -14.72 2.95
CA PRO A 41 -23.17 -13.69 2.72
C PRO A 41 -23.04 -12.52 3.71
N GLN A 42 -23.05 -11.30 3.19
CA GLN A 42 -22.88 -10.03 3.93
C GLN A 42 -21.49 -9.76 4.52
N GLU A 43 -20.53 -10.68 4.42
CA GLU A 43 -19.14 -10.40 4.79
C GLU A 43 -18.49 -9.46 3.78
N PHE A 44 -17.50 -8.71 4.27
CA PHE A 44 -16.75 -7.78 3.46
C PHE A 44 -15.27 -7.76 3.84
N VAL A 45 -14.46 -7.28 2.91
CA VAL A 45 -13.03 -7.02 3.08
C VAL A 45 -12.74 -5.60 2.60
N ILE A 46 -11.84 -4.90 3.28
CA ILE A 46 -11.32 -3.61 2.83
C ILE A 46 -10.03 -3.87 2.09
N ILE A 47 -9.87 -3.31 0.90
CA ILE A 47 -8.68 -3.50 0.06
C ILE A 47 -8.10 -2.17 -0.38
N ARG A 48 -6.80 -2.20 -0.68
CA ARG A 48 -6.10 -1.12 -1.37
C ARG A 48 -6.70 -0.93 -2.78
N PRO A 49 -6.93 0.32 -3.23
CA PRO A 49 -7.38 0.58 -4.59
C PRO A 49 -6.44 -0.03 -5.64
N GLY A 50 -7.02 -0.66 -6.66
CA GLY A 50 -6.26 -1.30 -7.76
C GLY A 50 -5.61 -2.64 -7.42
N ALA A 51 -5.80 -3.18 -6.22
CA ALA A 51 -5.23 -4.48 -5.82
C ALA A 51 -6.12 -5.70 -6.15
N MET A 52 -7.39 -5.48 -6.53
CA MET A 52 -8.31 -6.56 -6.91
C MET A 52 -7.84 -7.23 -8.21
N CYS A 53 -7.69 -8.56 -8.18
CA CYS A 53 -7.29 -9.37 -9.31
C CYS A 53 -8.48 -10.13 -9.93
N PHE A 54 -9.30 -10.79 -9.09
CA PHE A 54 -10.51 -11.48 -9.51
C PHE A 54 -11.54 -11.51 -8.37
N MET A 55 -12.83 -11.69 -8.68
CA MET A 55 -13.89 -11.87 -7.69
C MET A 55 -15.02 -12.74 -8.25
N SER A 56 -15.77 -13.41 -7.38
CA SER A 56 -16.98 -14.15 -7.76
C SER A 56 -18.12 -13.20 -8.14
N GLY A 57 -19.06 -13.66 -8.98
CA GLY A 57 -20.16 -12.83 -9.47
C GLY A 57 -21.15 -12.31 -8.42
N SER A 58 -21.21 -12.91 -7.22
CA SER A 58 -22.04 -12.46 -6.09
C SER A 58 -21.40 -11.34 -5.25
N VAL A 59 -20.17 -10.95 -5.59
CA VAL A 59 -19.38 -10.00 -4.82
C VAL A 59 -19.35 -8.65 -5.53
N GLU A 60 -19.70 -7.61 -4.79
CA GLU A 60 -19.77 -6.23 -5.27
C GLU A 60 -18.61 -5.39 -4.71
N MET A 61 -18.20 -4.41 -5.50
CA MET A 61 -17.11 -3.49 -5.17
C MET A 61 -17.68 -2.08 -4.97
N VAL A 62 -17.33 -1.46 -3.84
CA VAL A 62 -17.72 -0.10 -3.48
C VAL A 62 -16.46 0.73 -3.19
N ASN A 63 -16.25 1.80 -3.95
CA ASN A 63 -15.11 2.70 -3.75
C ASN A 63 -15.42 3.73 -2.65
N ILE A 64 -14.52 3.87 -1.68
CA ILE A 64 -14.57 4.91 -0.65
C ILE A 64 -13.69 6.08 -1.10
N PHE A 65 -14.29 7.27 -1.11
CA PHE A 65 -13.63 8.52 -1.49
C PHE A 65 -13.37 9.39 -0.27
N MET A 66 -12.32 10.20 -0.37
CA MET A 66 -11.97 11.17 0.67
C MET A 66 -13.05 12.29 0.77
N PRO A 67 -13.47 12.70 1.98
CA PRO A 67 -14.50 13.72 2.17
C PRO A 67 -14.07 15.10 1.64
N GLU A 68 -15.05 15.87 1.16
CA GLU A 68 -14.88 17.03 0.27
C GLU A 68 -14.22 18.29 0.89
N ASN A 69 -13.94 18.30 2.21
CA ASN A 69 -13.67 19.53 2.94
C ASN A 69 -12.24 20.12 2.86
N GLU A 70 -11.29 19.51 2.14
CA GLU A 70 -9.90 20.03 2.15
C GLU A 70 -9.27 20.41 0.81
N VAL A 71 -9.85 20.11 -0.36
CA VAL A 71 -9.07 20.29 -1.61
C VAL A 71 -9.90 20.62 -2.86
N GLY A 72 -10.65 21.72 -2.84
CA GLY A 72 -11.57 22.12 -3.92
C GLY A 72 -10.95 22.39 -5.30
N MET A 73 -9.64 22.67 -5.40
CA MET A 73 -8.97 23.00 -6.68
C MET A 73 -8.22 21.81 -7.31
N TRP A 74 -7.57 20.96 -6.52
CA TRP A 74 -6.85 19.79 -7.04
C TRP A 74 -7.80 18.69 -7.53
N HIS A 75 -9.01 18.65 -6.99
CA HIS A 75 -10.04 17.69 -7.36
C HIS A 75 -10.50 17.78 -8.81
N TRP A 76 -10.56 19.00 -9.36
CA TRP A 76 -10.97 19.24 -10.74
C TRP A 76 -9.88 18.80 -11.74
N LEU A 77 -8.61 18.95 -11.37
CA LEU A 77 -7.46 18.57 -12.20
C LEU A 77 -7.13 17.08 -12.14
N PHE A 78 -7.30 16.43 -10.98
CA PHE A 78 -6.83 15.05 -10.73
C PHE A 78 -7.94 14.04 -10.38
N GLY A 79 -9.19 14.49 -10.25
CA GLY A 79 -10.34 13.65 -9.91
C GLY A 79 -10.46 13.30 -8.42
N LYS A 80 -11.53 12.58 -8.08
CA LYS A 80 -11.78 12.03 -6.73
C LYS A 80 -10.70 11.00 -6.38
N THR A 81 -9.92 11.24 -5.32
CA THR A 81 -8.95 10.25 -4.82
C THR A 81 -9.69 9.13 -4.06
N ILE A 82 -9.56 7.90 -4.54
CA ILE A 82 -10.05 6.70 -3.84
C ILE A 82 -9.08 6.39 -2.72
N THR A 83 -9.56 6.32 -1.48
CA THR A 83 -8.73 6.01 -0.31
C THR A 83 -8.70 4.52 0.00
N SER A 84 -9.84 3.86 -0.18
CA SER A 84 -9.99 2.42 0.04
C SER A 84 -11.14 1.88 -0.79
N VAL A 85 -11.16 0.56 -0.98
CA VAL A 85 -12.23 -0.14 -1.70
C VAL A 85 -12.81 -1.21 -0.79
N VAL A 86 -14.13 -1.21 -0.62
CA VAL A 86 -14.85 -2.24 0.12
C VAL A 86 -15.36 -3.27 -0.87
N ILE A 87 -15.05 -4.53 -0.62
CA ILE A 87 -15.55 -5.67 -1.40
C ILE A 87 -16.49 -6.46 -0.49
N ARG A 88 -17.75 -6.59 -0.88
CA ARG A 88 -18.81 -7.20 -0.07
C ARG A 88 -19.53 -8.29 -0.85
N ASN A 89 -19.80 -9.42 -0.21
CA ASN A 89 -20.67 -10.44 -0.77
C ASN A 89 -22.14 -10.08 -0.53
N THR A 90 -22.85 -9.66 -1.59
CA THR A 90 -24.27 -9.31 -1.54
C THR A 90 -25.18 -10.50 -1.86
N GLY A 91 -24.61 -11.61 -2.34
CA GLY A 91 -25.33 -12.84 -2.65
C GLY A 91 -25.70 -13.70 -1.42
N SER A 92 -26.47 -14.75 -1.68
CA SER A 92 -26.93 -15.73 -0.69
C SER A 92 -26.00 -16.94 -0.52
N SER A 93 -25.01 -17.11 -1.41
CA SER A 93 -23.99 -18.16 -1.34
C SER A 93 -22.62 -17.57 -0.98
N ASP A 94 -21.70 -18.43 -0.56
CA ASP A 94 -20.30 -18.05 -0.38
C ASP A 94 -19.71 -17.52 -1.70
N GLY A 95 -18.90 -16.47 -1.56
CA GLY A 95 -18.16 -15.84 -2.65
C GLY A 95 -16.67 -15.78 -2.34
N PHE A 96 -15.90 -15.24 -3.27
CA PHE A 96 -14.46 -15.06 -3.09
C PHE A 96 -13.94 -13.82 -3.79
N VAL A 97 -12.80 -13.33 -3.30
CA VAL A 97 -12.02 -12.28 -3.94
C VAL A 97 -10.53 -12.63 -3.89
N GLY A 98 -9.85 -12.47 -5.02
CA GLY A 98 -8.40 -12.56 -5.16
C GLY A 98 -7.79 -11.17 -5.22
N ILE A 99 -6.83 -10.90 -4.35
CA ILE A 99 -6.16 -9.60 -4.19
C ILE A 99 -4.67 -9.83 -4.43
N ALA A 100 -4.11 -9.16 -5.44
CA ALA A 100 -2.73 -9.36 -5.88
C ALA A 100 -1.80 -8.29 -5.34
N ALA A 101 -0.57 -8.69 -4.98
CA ALA A 101 0.48 -7.73 -4.71
C ALA A 101 0.83 -6.96 -6.03
N PRO A 102 0.95 -5.62 -6.00
CA PRO A 102 1.20 -4.80 -7.19
C PRO A 102 2.67 -4.85 -7.67
N SER A 103 3.50 -5.68 -7.05
CA SER A 103 4.93 -5.82 -7.35
C SER A 103 5.42 -7.21 -6.97
N LEU A 104 6.71 -7.50 -7.23
CA LEU A 104 7.39 -8.71 -6.75
C LEU A 104 7.52 -8.64 -5.23
N ALA A 105 6.48 -9.08 -4.53
CA ALA A 105 6.34 -8.96 -3.10
C ALA A 105 5.63 -10.18 -2.50
N ARG A 106 5.98 -10.47 -1.25
CA ARG A 106 5.30 -11.45 -0.40
C ARG A 106 4.17 -10.77 0.37
N ILE A 107 3.06 -11.47 0.51
CA ILE A 107 1.92 -11.08 1.33
C ILE A 107 2.11 -11.67 2.72
N LEU A 108 2.05 -10.82 3.75
CA LEU A 108 2.23 -11.17 5.15
C LEU A 108 0.88 -10.99 5.87
N PRO A 109 0.27 -12.06 6.41
CA PRO A 109 -0.88 -11.95 7.29
C PRO A 109 -0.41 -11.51 8.69
N ILE A 110 -0.93 -10.38 9.17
CA ILE A 110 -0.61 -9.75 10.45
C ILE A 110 -1.88 -9.69 11.30
N ASP A 111 -2.00 -10.61 12.25
CA ASP A 111 -3.03 -10.54 13.30
C ASP A 111 -2.66 -9.44 14.28
N LEU A 112 -3.35 -8.30 14.23
CA LEU A 112 -3.04 -7.15 15.07
C LEU A 112 -3.14 -7.46 16.58
N ALA A 113 -3.97 -8.41 17.00
CA ALA A 113 -4.07 -8.79 18.40
C ALA A 113 -2.75 -9.39 18.92
N MET A 114 -1.99 -10.10 18.08
CA MET A 114 -0.66 -10.63 18.42
C MET A 114 0.42 -9.54 18.55
N PHE A 115 0.15 -8.35 18.02
CA PHE A 115 1.06 -7.21 18.04
C PHE A 115 0.60 -6.10 19.01
N GLY A 116 -0.30 -6.40 19.96
CA GLY A 116 -0.78 -5.42 20.93
C GLY A 116 -1.77 -4.41 20.33
N GLY A 117 -2.40 -4.77 19.21
CA GLY A 117 -3.42 -3.98 18.53
C GLY A 117 -2.87 -2.92 17.57
N GLU A 118 -1.55 -2.89 17.33
CA GLU A 118 -0.91 -1.87 16.51
C GLU A 118 0.31 -2.41 15.75
N ILE A 119 0.50 -1.95 14.50
CA ILE A 119 1.77 -2.09 13.78
C ILE A 119 2.01 -0.87 12.87
N LEU A 120 3.26 -0.46 12.73
CA LEU A 120 3.68 0.59 11.80
C LEU A 120 4.26 -0.07 10.54
N CYS A 121 3.82 0.36 9.36
CA CYS A 121 4.27 -0.15 8.07
C CYS A 121 4.57 0.97 7.05
N GLN A 122 5.23 0.60 5.95
CA GLN A 122 5.49 1.54 4.86
C GLN A 122 4.18 2.06 4.26
N PRO A 123 4.16 3.28 3.68
CA PRO A 123 2.95 3.91 3.13
C PRO A 123 2.21 3.07 2.09
N ASP A 124 2.92 2.18 1.40
CA ASP A 124 2.41 1.30 0.34
C ASP A 124 2.31 -0.17 0.78
N ALA A 125 2.57 -0.48 2.04
CA ALA A 125 2.60 -1.86 2.51
C ALA A 125 1.20 -2.44 2.74
N PHE A 126 0.18 -1.64 3.06
CA PHE A 126 -1.17 -2.17 3.24
C PHE A 126 -1.75 -2.72 1.92
N LEU A 127 -2.26 -3.95 1.96
CA LEU A 127 -2.92 -4.62 0.83
C LEU A 127 -4.42 -4.76 1.05
N CYS A 128 -4.82 -5.38 2.15
CA CYS A 128 -6.22 -5.54 2.54
C CYS A 128 -6.36 -5.86 4.02
N SER A 129 -7.59 -5.82 4.54
CA SER A 129 -7.91 -6.19 5.90
C SER A 129 -9.28 -6.84 6.03
N ILE A 130 -9.36 -7.72 7.02
CA ILE A 130 -10.55 -8.44 7.44
C ILE A 130 -10.89 -8.01 8.87
N ASN A 131 -12.18 -7.83 9.14
CA ASN A 131 -12.72 -7.37 10.44
C ASN A 131 -12.22 -5.95 10.81
N ASP A 132 -11.97 -5.72 12.10
CA ASP A 132 -11.64 -4.41 12.67
C ASP A 132 -10.16 -4.06 12.46
N VAL A 133 -9.86 -3.41 11.34
CA VAL A 133 -8.54 -2.82 11.05
C VAL A 133 -8.74 -1.40 10.55
N ASN A 134 -8.22 -0.45 11.32
CA ASN A 134 -8.15 0.95 10.95
C ASN A 134 -6.77 1.28 10.38
N VAL A 135 -6.76 1.93 9.23
CA VAL A 135 -5.58 2.30 8.47
C VAL A 135 -5.39 3.82 8.54
N ASN A 136 -4.44 4.28 9.34
CA ASN A 136 -4.17 5.71 9.52
C ASN A 136 -2.83 6.11 8.92
N VAL A 137 -2.78 7.32 8.35
CA VAL A 137 -1.51 7.94 7.99
C VAL A 137 -0.88 8.51 9.26
N ALA A 138 0.11 7.82 9.81
CA ALA A 138 0.96 8.33 10.88
C ALA A 138 1.99 9.31 10.30
N VAL A 139 1.82 10.59 10.59
CA VAL A 139 2.85 11.60 10.33
C VAL A 139 3.78 11.63 11.53
N ASP A 140 5.01 11.15 11.37
CA ASP A 140 6.02 11.29 12.42
C ASP A 140 6.41 12.78 12.55
N PRO A 141 6.09 13.46 13.66
CA PRO A 141 6.43 14.87 13.84
C PRO A 141 7.95 15.12 13.86
N ARG A 142 8.78 14.11 14.11
CA ARG A 142 10.25 14.22 14.16
C ARG A 142 10.88 14.20 12.76
N ALA A 143 10.14 13.76 11.73
CA ALA A 143 10.56 13.80 10.32
C ALA A 143 10.70 15.24 9.77
N ARG A 144 10.13 16.25 10.44
CA ARG A 144 10.25 17.67 10.05
C ARG A 144 11.69 18.20 10.10
N ASN A 145 12.57 17.58 10.89
CA ASN A 145 13.94 18.07 11.08
C ASN A 145 15.00 17.38 10.19
N VAL A 146 14.60 16.42 9.35
CA VAL A 146 15.52 15.72 8.42
C VAL A 146 15.20 16.12 6.98
N MET A 147 15.41 17.41 6.68
CA MET A 147 15.17 18.06 5.38
C MET A 147 16.25 17.71 4.33
N GLY A 148 16.67 16.44 4.24
CA GLY A 148 17.83 16.05 3.42
C GLY A 148 17.79 14.69 2.74
N SER A 149 16.84 13.82 3.08
CA SER A 149 16.65 12.54 2.39
C SER A 149 15.17 12.36 2.11
N ALA A 150 14.80 12.26 0.84
CA ALA A 150 13.41 12.09 0.39
C ALA A 150 12.77 10.75 0.85
N GLU A 151 13.51 9.92 1.58
CA GLU A 151 13.13 8.58 2.02
C GLU A 151 12.83 8.60 3.54
N GLY A 152 11.74 9.29 3.90
CA GLY A 152 11.31 9.46 5.28
C GLY A 152 10.05 8.67 5.64
N PHE A 153 10.28 7.57 6.37
CA PHE A 153 9.49 6.99 7.47
C PHE A 153 8.27 6.11 7.14
N LEU A 154 8.04 5.11 8.00
CA LEU A 154 6.83 4.30 8.04
C LEU A 154 5.66 5.22 8.36
N ARG A 155 4.79 5.48 7.38
CA ARG A 155 3.70 6.46 7.54
C ARG A 155 2.34 5.82 7.72
N GLN A 156 2.25 4.50 7.75
CA GLN A 156 0.96 3.84 7.85
C GLN A 156 0.90 3.07 9.15
N LYS A 157 -0.02 3.49 10.03
CA LYS A 157 -0.29 2.86 11.31
C LYS A 157 -1.57 2.05 11.15
N LEU A 158 -1.44 0.73 11.32
CA LEU A 158 -2.57 -0.19 11.33
C LEU A 158 -2.93 -0.47 12.79
N THR A 159 -4.20 -0.32 13.13
CA THR A 159 -4.71 -0.51 14.50
C THR A 159 -6.00 -1.29 14.52
N GLY A 160 -6.27 -2.04 15.59
CA GLY A 160 -7.51 -2.80 15.76
C GLY A 160 -7.28 -4.23 16.22
N GLN A 161 -8.27 -5.09 16.03
CA GLN A 161 -8.27 -6.50 16.43
C GLN A 161 -8.50 -7.48 15.26
N GLY A 162 -8.43 -6.97 14.02
CA GLY A 162 -8.59 -7.74 12.80
C GLY A 162 -7.29 -8.28 12.22
N LEU A 163 -7.42 -8.93 11.06
CA LEU A 163 -6.31 -9.44 10.28
C LEU A 163 -5.98 -8.43 9.18
N ALA A 164 -4.76 -7.90 9.20
CA ALA A 164 -4.25 -7.07 8.12
C ALA A 164 -3.33 -7.89 7.22
N PHE A 165 -3.44 -7.72 5.91
CA PHE A 165 -2.49 -8.23 4.94
C PHE A 165 -1.62 -7.08 4.48
N ILE A 166 -0.31 -7.22 4.69
CA ILE A 166 0.68 -6.27 4.18
C ILE A 166 1.56 -6.92 3.12
N ILE A 167 2.18 -6.13 2.28
CA ILE A 167 3.17 -6.57 1.28
C ILE A 167 4.57 -6.13 1.68
N ALA A 168 5.54 -6.97 1.37
CA ALA A 168 6.96 -6.68 1.51
C ALA A 168 7.71 -7.18 0.27
N GLY A 169 8.52 -6.32 -0.33
CA GLY A 169 9.15 -6.56 -1.63
C GLY A 169 10.30 -7.57 -1.58
N GLY A 170 10.33 -8.49 -2.53
CA GLY A 170 11.30 -9.58 -2.58
C GLY A 170 11.11 -10.58 -1.44
N SER A 171 12.21 -10.98 -0.82
CA SER A 171 12.21 -11.89 0.33
C SER A 171 12.02 -11.14 1.64
N VAL A 172 11.41 -11.80 2.62
CA VAL A 172 11.08 -11.21 3.93
C VAL A 172 11.79 -11.95 5.04
N VAL A 173 12.38 -11.19 5.97
CA VAL A 173 12.93 -11.69 7.23
C VAL A 173 12.14 -11.09 8.38
N GLN A 174 11.62 -11.94 9.26
CA GLN A 174 11.04 -11.52 10.53
C GLN A 174 12.08 -11.66 11.63
N LYS A 175 12.37 -10.57 12.36
CA LYS A 175 13.31 -10.57 13.48
C LYS A 175 12.60 -10.06 14.72
N LYS A 176 12.55 -10.91 15.75
CA LYS A 176 12.22 -10.51 17.12
C LYS A 176 13.49 -9.95 17.77
N LEU A 177 13.38 -8.75 18.34
CA LEU A 177 14.43 -8.08 19.09
C LEU A 177 14.15 -8.25 20.58
N ASP A 178 15.12 -8.78 21.30
CA ASP A 178 15.06 -8.86 22.76
C ASP A 178 15.35 -7.48 23.39
N VAL A 179 15.06 -7.33 24.67
CA VAL A 179 15.27 -6.05 25.40
C VAL A 179 16.75 -5.66 25.32
N GLY A 180 17.03 -4.47 24.79
CA GLY A 180 18.39 -3.97 24.62
C GLY A 180 19.16 -4.53 23.41
N GLU A 181 18.57 -5.46 22.64
CA GLU A 181 19.16 -5.90 21.37
C GLU A 181 19.11 -4.76 20.35
N VAL A 182 20.24 -4.50 19.70
CA VAL A 182 20.38 -3.44 18.69
C VAL A 182 20.53 -4.07 17.32
N LEU A 183 19.70 -3.61 16.38
CA LEU A 183 19.72 -4.05 15.00
C LEU A 183 19.81 -2.84 14.07
N THR A 184 20.84 -2.81 13.24
CA THR A 184 21.01 -1.79 12.21
C THR A 184 20.49 -2.29 10.86
N VAL A 185 19.45 -1.66 10.33
CA VAL A 185 18.80 -1.99 9.05
C VAL A 185 18.53 -0.70 8.29
N ASP A 186 18.76 -0.74 6.99
CA ASP A 186 18.38 0.35 6.12
C ASP A 186 16.88 0.68 6.22
N VAL A 187 16.53 1.95 6.42
CA VAL A 187 15.15 2.39 6.64
C VAL A 187 14.20 1.95 5.52
N SER A 188 14.66 1.96 4.27
CA SER A 188 13.84 1.52 3.12
C SER A 188 13.59 0.01 3.13
N CYS A 189 14.46 -0.78 3.77
CA CYS A 189 14.33 -2.22 3.94
C CYS A 189 13.41 -2.60 5.12
N ILE A 190 12.97 -1.66 5.94
CA ILE A 190 11.98 -1.95 6.99
C ILE A 190 10.59 -1.92 6.36
N ALA A 191 9.91 -3.07 6.28
CA ALA A 191 8.55 -3.18 5.75
C ALA A 191 7.50 -2.84 6.82
N ALA A 192 7.68 -3.39 8.02
CA ALA A 192 6.81 -3.13 9.17
C ALA A 192 7.53 -3.35 10.50
N VAL A 193 7.06 -2.70 11.56
CA VAL A 193 7.61 -2.80 12.91
C VAL A 193 6.51 -2.69 13.97
N ASN A 194 6.63 -3.51 14.99
CA ASN A 194 5.89 -3.40 16.25
C ASN A 194 6.90 -3.14 17.38
N SER A 195 7.38 -1.90 17.48
CA SER A 195 8.31 -1.48 18.54
C SER A 195 7.86 -0.16 19.11
N THR A 196 7.92 -0.05 20.43
CA THR A 196 7.71 1.16 21.22
C THR A 196 8.95 2.06 21.26
N GLY A 197 9.98 1.78 20.46
CA GLY A 197 11.28 2.44 20.50
C GLY A 197 11.29 3.86 19.91
N ASP A 198 11.86 4.81 20.65
CA ASP A 198 11.84 6.25 20.39
C ASP A 198 12.58 6.72 19.11
N ASN A 199 13.36 5.87 18.43
CA ASN A 199 14.30 6.29 17.37
C ASN A 199 14.06 5.61 16.01
N MET A 200 12.81 5.58 15.54
CA MET A 200 12.48 5.14 14.18
C MET A 200 13.02 6.07 13.07
N VAL A 201 13.62 7.21 13.46
CA VAL A 201 14.26 8.17 12.56
C VAL A 201 15.63 7.67 12.06
N THR A 202 16.26 6.74 12.78
CA THR A 202 17.58 6.21 12.46
C THR A 202 17.47 4.74 12.03
N ALA A 203 18.37 4.28 11.16
CA ALA A 203 18.53 2.88 10.73
C ALA A 203 18.82 1.89 11.89
N THR A 204 18.65 2.27 13.15
CA THR A 204 19.05 1.52 14.33
C THR A 204 17.83 1.27 15.20
N LEU A 205 17.34 0.04 15.20
CA LEU A 205 16.23 -0.42 16.02
C LEU A 205 16.78 -0.99 17.33
N THR A 206 16.18 -0.62 18.45
CA THR A 206 16.51 -1.18 19.77
C THR A 206 15.28 -1.88 20.33
N GLY A 207 15.44 -3.14 20.74
CA GLY A 207 14.34 -3.94 21.27
C GLY A 207 13.86 -3.45 22.65
N PRO A 208 12.67 -3.92 23.09
CA PRO A 208 11.95 -5.06 22.53
C PRO A 208 11.06 -4.71 21.32
N GLY A 209 10.81 -5.71 20.46
CA GLY A 209 9.84 -5.58 19.37
C GLY A 209 10.00 -6.61 18.27
N ILE A 210 9.16 -6.53 17.23
CA ILE A 210 9.28 -7.34 16.02
C ILE A 210 9.46 -6.41 14.83
N VAL A 211 10.41 -6.73 13.95
CA VAL A 211 10.62 -6.05 12.68
C VAL A 211 10.52 -7.03 11.51
N PHE A 212 9.86 -6.57 10.45
CA PHE A 212 9.80 -7.24 9.15
C PHE A 212 10.70 -6.50 8.17
N ILE A 213 11.69 -7.21 7.62
CA ILE A 213 12.72 -6.66 6.75
C ILE A 213 12.52 -7.24 5.35
N GLN A 214 12.54 -6.38 4.34
CA GLN A 214 12.36 -6.74 2.93
C GLN A 214 13.67 -6.59 2.15
N SER A 215 13.93 -7.53 1.22
CA SER A 215 15.15 -7.51 0.41
C SER A 215 15.08 -6.62 -0.81
N LEU A 216 13.87 -6.34 -1.33
CA LEU A 216 13.65 -5.51 -2.51
C LEU A 216 12.61 -4.41 -2.26
N PRO A 217 12.96 -3.33 -1.55
CA PRO A 217 12.07 -2.19 -1.38
C PRO A 217 11.61 -1.62 -2.72
N PHE A 218 10.29 -1.48 -2.91
CA PHE A 218 9.73 -1.00 -4.18
C PHE A 218 10.28 0.37 -4.58
N GLN A 219 10.47 1.28 -3.62
CA GLN A 219 11.05 2.62 -3.87
C GLN A 219 12.48 2.54 -4.43
N ARG A 220 13.32 1.64 -3.90
CA ARG A 220 14.68 1.44 -4.42
C ARG A 220 14.66 0.87 -5.82
N PHE A 221 13.77 -0.10 -6.05
CA PHE A 221 13.61 -0.72 -7.35
C PHE A 221 13.11 0.29 -8.40
N SER A 222 12.09 1.07 -8.07
CA SER A 222 11.52 2.08 -8.97
C SER A 222 12.49 3.20 -9.27
N GLN A 223 13.26 3.69 -8.29
CA GLN A 223 14.31 4.69 -8.53
C GLN A 223 15.42 4.15 -9.44
N ARG A 224 15.81 2.87 -9.29
CA ARG A 224 16.80 2.25 -10.18
C ARG A 224 16.30 2.17 -11.62
N ILE A 225 15.05 1.76 -11.82
CA ILE A 225 14.42 1.76 -13.14
C ILE A 225 14.35 3.20 -13.68
N ALA A 226 13.85 4.14 -12.88
CA ALA A 226 13.70 5.53 -13.28
C ALA A 226 15.02 6.08 -13.78
N ARG A 227 16.11 5.93 -13.02
CA ARG A 227 17.46 6.38 -13.42
C ARG A 227 17.99 5.69 -14.68
N ALA A 228 17.70 4.40 -14.86
CA ALA A 228 18.11 3.66 -16.05
C ALA A 228 17.37 4.13 -17.31
N VAL A 229 16.06 4.42 -17.19
CA VAL A 229 15.22 4.92 -18.28
C VAL A 229 15.45 6.42 -18.53
N THR A 230 15.87 7.18 -17.50
CA THR A 230 16.22 8.61 -17.60
C THR A 230 17.72 8.89 -17.80
N SER A 231 18.49 7.94 -18.32
CA SER A 231 19.90 8.18 -18.73
C SER A 231 19.99 9.41 -19.67
N PRO A 232 21.00 10.28 -19.50
CA PRO A 232 20.84 11.72 -19.69
C PRO A 232 20.87 12.11 -21.16
N ASN A 233 19.89 12.93 -21.57
CA ASN A 233 20.04 13.93 -22.63
C ASN A 233 18.94 15.01 -22.62
N MET A 234 18.28 15.25 -21.47
CA MET A 234 17.33 16.38 -21.37
C MET A 234 18.10 17.70 -21.23
N ARG A 235 19.23 17.72 -20.52
CA ARG A 235 20.03 18.92 -20.27
C ARG A 235 20.85 19.36 -21.50
N GLU A 236 21.11 18.45 -22.44
CA GLU A 236 21.82 18.72 -23.70
C GLU A 236 20.90 18.89 -24.91
N ASN A 237 19.57 18.79 -24.74
CA ASN A 237 18.61 18.95 -25.83
C ASN A 237 17.86 20.30 -25.71
N PRO A 238 18.42 21.40 -26.24
CA PRO A 238 17.77 22.71 -26.18
C PRO A 238 16.39 22.71 -26.85
N LYS A 239 16.10 21.77 -27.77
CA LYS A 239 14.79 21.66 -28.43
C LYS A 239 13.68 21.26 -27.46
N PHE A 240 13.97 20.50 -26.40
CA PHE A 240 12.98 20.10 -25.41
C PHE A 240 12.51 21.28 -24.56
N PHE A 241 13.45 22.13 -24.10
CA PHE A 241 13.11 23.35 -23.37
C PHE A 241 12.35 24.36 -24.24
N VAL A 242 12.71 24.47 -25.53
CA VAL A 242 11.98 25.30 -26.49
C VAL A 242 10.56 24.77 -26.70
N GLN A 243 10.36 23.45 -26.82
CA GLN A 243 9.02 22.86 -26.96
C GLN A 243 8.15 23.09 -25.72
N ILE A 244 8.71 22.93 -24.51
CA ILE A 244 7.99 23.25 -23.27
C ILE A 244 7.64 24.75 -23.21
N ALA A 245 8.57 25.63 -23.55
CA ALA A 245 8.31 27.08 -23.56
C ALA A 245 7.21 27.45 -24.58
N ILE A 246 7.24 26.88 -25.79
CA ILE A 246 6.19 27.07 -26.80
C ILE A 246 4.83 26.57 -26.28
N PHE A 247 4.79 25.42 -25.61
CA PHE A 247 3.55 24.89 -25.03
C PHE A 247 2.95 25.86 -24.00
N PHE A 248 3.77 26.39 -23.09
CA PHE A 248 3.31 27.38 -22.10
C PHE A 248 2.88 28.70 -22.76
N ILE A 249 3.56 29.16 -23.80
CA ILE A 249 3.17 30.36 -24.56
C ILE A 249 1.82 30.14 -25.25
N LEU A 250 1.62 29.00 -25.92
CA LEU A 250 0.35 28.68 -26.57
C LEU A 250 -0.78 28.56 -25.56
N ALA A 251 -0.55 27.89 -24.42
CA ALA A 251 -1.52 27.81 -23.34
C ALA A 251 -1.88 29.20 -22.79
N TYR A 252 -0.89 30.09 -22.59
CA TYR A 252 -1.12 31.46 -22.17
C TYR A 252 -1.95 32.25 -23.19
N VAL A 253 -1.62 32.17 -24.48
CA VAL A 253 -2.39 32.84 -25.54
C VAL A 253 -3.84 32.36 -25.55
N VAL A 254 -4.07 31.05 -25.47
CA VAL A 254 -5.43 30.49 -25.43
C VAL A 254 -6.21 31.00 -24.21
N ILE A 255 -5.59 31.03 -23.02
CA ILE A 255 -6.23 31.53 -21.79
C ILE A 255 -6.57 33.02 -21.92
N VAL A 256 -5.62 33.84 -22.39
CA VAL A 256 -5.82 35.29 -22.55
C VAL A 256 -6.87 35.59 -23.62
N SER A 257 -6.82 34.91 -24.77
CA SER A 257 -7.85 35.05 -25.81
C SER A 257 -9.23 34.62 -25.30
N SER A 258 -9.32 33.56 -24.50
CA SER A 258 -10.58 33.15 -23.89
C SER A 258 -11.12 34.18 -22.90
N LEU A 259 -10.26 34.80 -22.09
CA LEU A 259 -10.65 35.85 -21.14
C LEU A 259 -11.13 37.12 -21.85
N ILE A 260 -10.44 37.52 -22.91
CA ILE A 260 -10.81 38.70 -23.70
C ILE A 260 -12.15 38.47 -24.45
N LEU A 261 -12.40 37.24 -24.95
CA LEU A 261 -13.67 36.92 -25.61
C LEU A 261 -14.86 36.81 -24.64
N THR A 262 -14.63 36.56 -23.35
CA THR A 262 -15.71 36.49 -22.35
C THR A 262 -16.16 37.85 -21.81
N ASP A 263 -15.40 38.92 -22.08
CA ASP A 263 -15.72 40.30 -21.66
C ASP A 263 -16.41 41.14 -22.76
N VAL A 264 -16.82 40.52 -23.88
CA VAL A 264 -17.62 41.12 -24.98
C VAL A 264 -19.01 40.50 -25.02
#